data_AF-A0A2G2R888-F1
#
_entry.id   AF-A0A2G2R888-F1
#
_cell.length_a   1.000
_cell.length_b   1.000
_cell.length_c   1.000
_cell.angle_alpha   90.00
_cell.angle_beta   90.00
_cell.angle_gamma   90.00
#
_symmetry.space_group_name_H-M   'P 1'
#
loop_
_entity.id
_entity.type
_entity.pdbx_description
1 polymer ?
#
loop_
_entity_poly.entity_id
_entity_poly.type
_entity_poly.pdbx_seq_one_letter_code
_entity_poly.pdbx_strand_id
1 'polypeptide(L)'
;MSEEIHSNGLGLKGVSVIFAITAAILISVFNGAEWRAENELLPRYCDNPEAHLNIVHQILTKKTPAGDQTRRPYIIAAKLLYIVPREDEESVDNYILRLRFEVYRSCR
;
A
#
# COMPACT_ATOMS: atom_id res chain seq x y z
N MET A 1 46.16 44.43 7.61
CA MET A 1 45.82 44.11 6.20
C MET A 1 45.21 42.72 6.25
N SER A 2 43.89 42.66 6.38
CA SER A 2 43.13 41.42 6.57
C SER A 2 42.80 40.83 5.20
N GLU A 3 43.33 39.64 4.91
CA GLU A 3 42.83 38.81 3.82
C GLU A 3 41.52 38.16 4.27
N GLU A 4 40.41 38.61 3.68
CA GLU A 4 39.10 38.01 3.87
C GLU A 4 39.04 36.65 3.16
N ILE A 5 38.78 35.62 3.97
CA ILE A 5 38.50 34.25 3.53
C ILE A 5 37.17 34.26 2.78
N HIS A 6 37.22 34.33 1.46
CA HIS A 6 36.05 34.16 0.61
C HIS A 6 35.85 32.67 0.30
N SER A 7 35.26 31.96 1.25
CA SER A 7 34.79 30.57 1.08
C SER A 7 33.31 30.52 1.42
N ASN A 8 32.40 30.90 0.51
CA ASN A 8 30.96 30.60 0.63
C ASN A 8 30.23 30.74 -0.72
N GLY A 9 30.10 29.62 -1.42
CA GLY A 9 29.27 29.54 -2.64
C GLY A 9 29.07 28.11 -3.16
N LEU A 10 29.97 27.20 -2.77
CA LEU A 10 29.94 25.79 -3.19
C LEU A 10 29.11 24.88 -2.26
N GLY A 11 28.82 25.31 -1.03
CA GLY A 11 28.12 24.50 -0.02
C GLY A 11 26.61 24.35 -0.26
N LEU A 12 25.90 25.47 -0.50
CA LEU A 12 24.42 25.44 -0.63
C LEU A 12 23.95 24.76 -1.91
N LYS A 13 24.65 24.99 -3.04
CA LYS A 13 24.30 24.41 -4.34
C LYS A 13 24.58 22.91 -4.39
N GLY A 14 25.72 22.47 -3.86
CA GLY A 14 26.08 21.05 -3.79
C GLY A 14 25.11 20.27 -2.89
N VAL A 15 24.77 20.80 -1.72
CA VAL A 15 23.79 20.19 -0.80
C VAL A 15 22.40 20.14 -1.42
N SER A 16 21.98 21.19 -2.13
CA SER A 16 20.68 21.22 -2.83
C SER A 16 20.59 20.17 -3.93
N VAL A 17 21.67 19.98 -4.71
CA VAL A 17 21.73 18.93 -5.75
C VAL A 17 21.65 17.54 -5.14
N ILE A 18 22.40 17.26 -4.06
CA ILE A 18 22.35 15.97 -3.37
C ILE A 18 20.95 15.70 -2.79
N PHE A 19 20.33 16.73 -2.21
CA PHE A 19 18.98 16.62 -1.67
C PHE A 19 17.96 16.32 -2.77
N ALA A 20 18.03 17.01 -3.91
CA ALA A 20 17.15 16.77 -5.05
C ALA A 20 17.31 15.35 -5.62
N ILE A 21 18.54 14.86 -5.75
CA ILE A 21 18.81 13.48 -6.21
C ILE A 21 18.25 12.46 -5.22
N THR A 22 18.50 12.65 -3.93
CA THR A 22 18.00 11.74 -2.88
C THR A 22 16.48 11.72 -2.86
N ALA A 23 15.83 12.89 -2.95
CA ALA A 23 14.38 13.00 -3.05
C ALA A 23 13.83 12.30 -4.30
N ALA A 24 14.47 12.47 -5.46
CA ALA A 24 14.06 11.81 -6.70
C ALA A 24 14.16 10.27 -6.64
N ILE A 25 15.21 9.76 -6.00
CA ILE A 25 15.38 8.31 -5.75
C ILE A 25 14.27 7.81 -4.82
N LEU A 26 14.03 8.50 -3.69
CA LEU A 26 12.98 8.14 -2.76
C LEU A 26 11.61 8.15 -3.44
N ILE A 27 11.27 9.21 -4.17
CA ILE A 27 10.02 9.33 -4.94
C ILE A 27 9.89 8.17 -5.95
N SER A 28 10.96 7.80 -6.66
CA SER A 28 10.94 6.65 -7.58
C SER A 28 10.71 5.33 -6.87
N VAL A 29 11.32 5.13 -5.70
CA VAL A 29 11.14 3.92 -4.89
C VAL A 29 9.71 3.84 -4.34
N PHE A 30 9.15 4.95 -3.85
CA PHE A 30 7.78 4.97 -3.32
C PHE A 30 6.73 4.77 -4.43
N ASN A 31 6.87 5.43 -5.59
CA ASN A 31 5.98 5.19 -6.73
C ASN A 31 6.09 3.75 -7.25
N GLY A 32 7.29 3.16 -7.23
CA GLY A 32 7.48 1.76 -7.62
C GLY A 32 7.00 0.75 -6.56
N ALA A 33 6.89 1.16 -5.29
CA ALA A 33 6.46 0.29 -4.20
C ALA A 33 4.94 0.07 -4.19
N GLU A 34 4.14 1.08 -4.54
CA GLU A 34 2.69 0.93 -4.76
C GLU A 34 2.44 -0.12 -5.84
N TRP A 35 3.15 -0.03 -6.96
CA TRP A 35 3.03 -1.00 -8.04
C TRP A 35 3.46 -2.43 -7.63
N ARG A 36 4.54 -2.60 -6.85
CA ARG A 36 4.98 -3.94 -6.39
C ARG A 36 4.06 -4.55 -5.34
N ALA A 37 3.54 -3.76 -4.41
CA ALA A 37 2.61 -4.25 -3.40
C ALA A 37 1.31 -4.77 -4.04
N GLU A 38 0.81 -4.04 -5.05
CA GLU A 38 -0.38 -4.44 -5.81
C GLU A 38 -0.10 -5.63 -6.76
N ASN A 39 1.03 -5.64 -7.49
CA ASN A 39 1.32 -6.70 -8.46
C ASN A 39 1.83 -8.02 -7.87
N GLU A 40 2.36 -8.07 -6.64
CA GLU A 40 2.92 -9.31 -6.08
C GLU A 40 2.02 -9.96 -5.01
N LEU A 41 1.24 -9.17 -4.28
CA LEU A 41 0.44 -9.70 -3.16
C LEU A 41 -0.98 -10.08 -3.56
N LEU A 42 -1.61 -9.35 -4.48
CA LEU A 42 -2.95 -9.63 -4.96
C LEU A 42 -3.05 -10.93 -5.80
N PRO A 43 -2.08 -11.29 -6.67
CA PRO A 43 -2.19 -12.52 -7.47
C PRO A 43 -2.29 -13.80 -6.65
N ARG A 44 -1.81 -13.79 -5.40
CA ARG A 44 -1.93 -14.92 -4.48
C ARG A 44 -3.39 -15.28 -4.17
N TYR A 45 -4.33 -14.37 -4.37
CA TYR A 45 -5.76 -14.61 -4.13
C TYR A 45 -6.52 -15.04 -5.39
N CYS A 46 -5.83 -15.22 -6.52
CA CYS A 46 -6.45 -15.62 -7.79
C CYS A 46 -6.89 -17.09 -7.84
N ASP A 47 -6.37 -17.94 -6.96
CA ASP A 47 -6.79 -19.35 -6.87
C ASP A 47 -8.28 -19.49 -6.49
N ASN A 48 -8.76 -18.60 -5.61
CA ASN A 48 -10.18 -18.58 -5.20
C ASN A 48 -10.61 -17.17 -4.71
N PRO A 49 -10.79 -16.21 -5.64
CA PRO A 49 -11.02 -14.81 -5.29
C PRO A 49 -12.32 -14.61 -4.52
N GLU A 50 -13.41 -15.27 -4.92
CA GLU A 50 -14.72 -15.13 -4.26
C GLU A 50 -14.74 -15.65 -2.82
N ALA A 51 -14.01 -16.75 -2.53
CA ALA A 51 -13.90 -17.24 -1.16
C ALA A 51 -13.19 -16.22 -0.26
N HIS A 52 -12.14 -15.57 -0.76
CA HIS A 52 -11.40 -14.55 -0.01
C HIS A 52 -12.22 -13.26 0.18
N LEU A 53 -12.93 -12.79 -0.84
CA LEU A 53 -13.84 -11.64 -0.75
C LEU A 53 -14.97 -11.88 0.25
N ASN A 54 -15.54 -13.09 0.28
CA ASN A 54 -16.57 -13.44 1.25
C ASN A 54 -16.04 -13.42 2.70
N ILE A 55 -14.79 -13.85 2.93
CA ILE A 55 -14.16 -13.75 4.26
C ILE A 55 -14.02 -12.28 4.67
N VAL A 56 -13.59 -11.39 3.77
CA VAL A 56 -13.49 -9.95 4.04
C VAL A 56 -14.86 -9.36 4.38
N HIS A 57 -15.88 -9.65 3.56
CA HIS A 57 -17.24 -9.20 3.80
C HIS A 57 -17.77 -9.67 5.16
N GLN A 58 -17.53 -10.93 5.54
CA GLN A 58 -17.95 -11.45 6.84
C GLN A 58 -17.25 -10.78 8.02
N ILE A 59 -15.98 -10.41 7.90
CA ILE A 59 -15.26 -9.71 8.96
C ILE A 59 -15.77 -8.28 9.14
N LEU A 60 -16.09 -7.60 8.05
CA LEU A 60 -16.59 -6.23 8.09
C LEU A 60 -18.04 -6.12 8.59
N THR A 61 -18.83 -7.19 8.45
CA THR A 61 -20.26 -7.19 8.79
C THR A 61 -20.60 -7.90 10.10
N LYS A 62 -19.81 -8.89 10.54
CA LYS A 62 -20.10 -9.64 11.77
C LYS A 62 -19.48 -9.00 13.00
N LYS A 63 -20.27 -8.93 14.09
CA LYS A 63 -19.86 -8.41 15.40
C LYS A 63 -18.77 -9.25 16.09
N THR A 64 -18.77 -10.56 15.86
CA THR A 64 -17.75 -11.51 16.35
C THR A 64 -17.36 -12.41 15.19
N PRO A 65 -16.50 -11.93 14.29
CA PRO A 65 -16.30 -12.64 13.05
C PRO A 65 -15.56 -13.96 13.31
N ALA A 66 -14.72 -14.06 14.36
CA ALA A 66 -13.89 -15.22 14.74
C ALA A 66 -14.57 -16.36 15.47
N GLY A 67 -15.55 -16.11 16.36
CA GLY A 67 -16.15 -17.18 17.18
C GLY A 67 -15.11 -18.18 17.71
N ASP A 68 -15.33 -19.47 17.42
CA ASP A 68 -14.43 -20.61 17.72
C ASP A 68 -13.64 -21.11 16.49
N GLN A 69 -13.57 -20.31 15.43
CA GLN A 69 -12.93 -20.71 14.17
C GLN A 69 -11.41 -20.44 14.17
N THR A 70 -10.69 -21.22 13.36
CA THR A 70 -9.24 -21.09 13.19
C THR A 70 -8.85 -19.67 12.75
N ARG A 71 -7.70 -19.16 13.21
CA ARG A 71 -7.26 -17.76 12.96
C ARG A 71 -6.92 -17.43 11.49
N ARG A 72 -6.77 -18.45 10.63
CA ARG A 72 -6.27 -18.29 9.25
C ARG A 72 -7.13 -17.37 8.36
N PRO A 73 -8.47 -17.44 8.33
CA PRO A 73 -9.30 -16.57 7.51
C PRO A 73 -9.16 -15.08 7.89
N TYR A 74 -8.99 -14.77 9.19
CA TYR A 74 -8.78 -13.39 9.66
C TYR A 74 -7.50 -12.80 9.15
N ILE A 75 -6.43 -13.60 9.11
CA ILE A 75 -5.14 -13.15 8.58
C ILE A 75 -5.27 -12.81 7.09
N ILE A 76 -6.05 -13.59 6.33
CA ILE A 76 -6.27 -13.34 4.91
C ILE A 76 -6.99 -12.00 4.71
N ALA A 77 -8.09 -11.79 5.40
CA ALA A 77 -8.86 -10.56 5.23
C ALA A 77 -8.16 -9.33 5.83
N ALA A 78 -7.41 -9.47 6.93
CA ALA A 78 -6.55 -8.39 7.43
C ALA A 78 -5.47 -8.01 6.40
N LYS A 79 -4.89 -8.99 5.69
CA LYS A 79 -3.95 -8.71 4.60
C LYS A 79 -4.62 -7.99 3.44
N LEU A 80 -5.82 -8.41 3.03
CA LEU A 80 -6.56 -7.74 1.95
C LEU A 80 -6.96 -6.30 2.33
N LEU A 81 -7.38 -6.07 3.57
CA LEU A 81 -7.65 -4.73 4.11
C LEU A 81 -6.39 -3.86 4.20
N TYR A 82 -5.23 -4.47 4.40
CA TYR A 82 -3.96 -3.75 4.42
C TYR A 82 -3.48 -3.40 3.00
N ILE A 83 -3.66 -4.31 2.04
CA ILE A 83 -3.24 -4.12 0.64
C ILE A 83 -4.17 -3.12 -0.06
N VAL A 84 -5.48 -3.26 0.14
CA VAL A 84 -6.49 -2.38 -0.44
C VAL A 84 -7.32 -1.81 0.71
N PRO A 85 -6.88 -0.68 1.32
CA PRO A 85 -7.58 -0.08 2.44
C PRO A 85 -8.95 0.44 2.02
N ARG A 86 -9.90 0.38 2.96
CA ARG A 86 -11.22 0.99 2.82
C ARG A 86 -11.11 2.49 3.07
N GLU A 87 -11.81 3.29 2.29
CA GLU A 87 -11.91 4.74 2.56
C GLU A 87 -12.89 5.03 3.71
N ASP A 88 -12.71 6.17 4.37
CA ASP A 88 -13.43 6.49 5.61
C ASP A 88 -14.96 6.54 5.44
N GLU A 89 -15.43 7.06 4.30
CA GLU A 89 -16.86 7.20 3.96
C GLU A 89 -17.40 6.08 3.06
N GLU A 90 -16.56 5.09 2.73
CA GLU A 90 -16.94 4.01 1.82
C GLU A 90 -17.81 2.96 2.52
N SER A 91 -18.98 2.68 1.94
CA SER A 91 -19.84 1.59 2.42
C SER A 91 -19.15 0.23 2.24
N VAL A 92 -19.51 -0.74 3.09
CA VAL A 92 -18.92 -2.09 3.00
C VAL A 92 -19.18 -2.71 1.61
N ASP A 93 -20.36 -2.52 1.04
CA ASP A 93 -20.71 -3.07 -0.27
C ASP A 93 -19.89 -2.43 -1.40
N ASN A 94 -19.69 -1.11 -1.36
CA ASN A 94 -18.86 -0.40 -2.34
C ASN A 94 -17.40 -0.85 -2.24
N TYR A 95 -16.90 -1.02 -1.01
CA TYR A 95 -15.57 -1.53 -0.76
C TYR A 95 -15.36 -2.92 -1.34
N ILE A 96 -16.30 -3.85 -1.12
CA ILE A 96 -16.19 -5.22 -1.65
C ILE A 96 -16.24 -5.23 -3.18
N LEU A 97 -17.04 -4.36 -3.80
CA LEU A 97 -17.06 -4.22 -5.26
C LEU A 97 -15.74 -3.71 -5.82
N ARG A 98 -15.14 -2.69 -5.18
CA ARG A 98 -13.83 -2.16 -5.58
C ARG A 98 -12.72 -3.19 -5.36
N LEU A 99 -12.70 -3.84 -4.19
CA LEU A 99 -11.75 -4.90 -3.88
C LEU A 99 -11.86 -6.05 -4.88
N ARG A 100 -13.07 -6.44 -5.26
CA ARG A 100 -13.31 -7.45 -6.31
C ARG A 100 -12.64 -7.01 -7.62
N PHE A 101 -12.87 -5.78 -8.06
CA PHE A 101 -12.28 -5.26 -9.29
C PHE A 101 -10.75 -5.32 -9.25
N GLU A 102 -10.12 -4.89 -8.16
CA GLU A 102 -8.66 -4.92 -8.02
C GLU A 102 -8.09 -6.35 -8.01
N VAL A 103 -8.73 -7.27 -7.30
CA VAL A 103 -8.31 -8.69 -7.30
C VAL A 103 -8.40 -9.27 -8.71
N TYR A 104 -9.53 -9.11 -9.42
CA TYR A 104 -9.66 -9.65 -10.78
C TYR A 104 -8.74 -8.96 -11.79
N ARG A 105 -8.46 -7.67 -11.61
CA ARG A 105 -7.48 -6.94 -12.42
C ARG A 105 -6.08 -7.52 -12.27
N SER A 106 -5.71 -7.91 -11.05
CA SER A 106 -4.41 -8.52 -10.73
C SER A 106 -4.28 -9.98 -11.21
N CYS A 107 -5.40 -10.67 -11.42
CA CYS A 107 -5.43 -12.05 -11.93
C CYS A 107 -5.31 -12.19 -13.45
N ARG A 108 -5.32 -11.07 -14.18
CA ARG A 108 -5.20 -11.03 -15.64
C ARG A 108 -3.79 -10.64 -16.05
#